data_AF-A0A6J5D1U6-F1
#
_entry.id   AF-A0A6J5D1U6-F1
#
_cell.length_a   1.000
_cell.length_b   1.000
_cell.length_c   1.000
_cell.angle_alpha   90.00
_cell.angle_beta   90.00
_cell.angle_gamma   90.00
#
_symmetry.space_group_name_H-M   'P 1'
#
loop_
_entity.id
_entity.type
_entity.pdbx_description
1 polymer ?
#
loop_
_entity_poly.entity_id
_entity_poly.type
_entity_poly.pdbx_seq_one_letter_code
_entity_poly.pdbx_strand_id
1 'polypeptide(L)'
;MHGMRAGDKASFVTDAMKKALFIVFLAIGSTAAHAGPPLLDTATFGCTKAHSDAARLICSDPELADDDRRMAEMYSLARAAAMDKDAFKLAEHDAWNDRERNCHDKDCLVKWYTDQISQLTYIANTGLVDY
;
A
#
# COMPACT_ATOMS: atom_id res chain seq x y z
N MET A 1 38.87 0.45 -47.29
CA MET A 1 38.92 -0.75 -48.17
C MET A 1 38.38 -1.91 -47.35
N HIS A 2 37.38 -2.63 -47.88
CA HIS A 2 36.62 -3.76 -47.28
C HIS A 2 35.81 -3.40 -46.02
N GLY A 3 34.47 -3.53 -45.92
CA GLY A 3 33.47 -4.23 -46.73
C GLY A 3 32.92 -5.44 -45.98
N MET A 4 31.68 -5.32 -45.45
CA MET A 4 30.62 -6.36 -45.26
C MET A 4 30.99 -7.66 -44.48
N ARG A 5 30.12 -8.36 -43.73
CA ARG A 5 28.67 -8.61 -43.85
C ARG A 5 28.13 -9.33 -42.60
N ALA A 6 26.80 -9.34 -42.51
CA ALA A 6 25.93 -10.06 -41.56
C ALA A 6 25.72 -11.56 -41.88
N GLY A 7 25.15 -12.29 -40.91
CA GLY A 7 24.55 -13.64 -41.01
C GLY A 7 24.95 -14.53 -39.82
N ASP A 8 24.17 -15.43 -39.22
CA ASP A 8 22.81 -15.94 -39.41
C ASP A 8 22.45 -16.76 -38.14
N LYS A 9 21.25 -16.58 -37.55
CA LYS A 9 20.12 -17.54 -37.52
C LYS A 9 20.42 -18.98 -37.04
N ALA A 10 19.85 -19.30 -35.88
CA ALA A 10 18.98 -20.44 -35.55
C ALA A 10 19.37 -21.90 -35.94
N SER A 11 19.03 -22.79 -35.00
CA SER A 11 18.93 -24.27 -35.10
C SER A 11 20.22 -25.00 -34.73
N PHE A 12 20.20 -26.02 -33.86
CA PHE A 12 19.55 -27.28 -34.16
C PHE A 12 19.25 -28.07 -32.87
N VAL A 13 17.98 -28.45 -32.74
CA VAL A 13 17.43 -29.42 -31.79
C VAL A 13 17.78 -30.83 -32.30
N THR A 14 18.42 -31.67 -31.47
CA THR A 14 18.47 -33.14 -31.64
C THR A 14 18.46 -33.76 -30.24
N ASP A 15 17.38 -34.38 -29.80
CA ASP A 15 16.93 -35.75 -30.09
C ASP A 15 17.45 -36.74 -29.03
N ALA A 16 16.50 -37.27 -28.24
CA ALA A 16 16.47 -38.67 -27.81
C ALA A 16 15.16 -38.92 -27.05
N MET A 17 14.10 -39.21 -27.79
CA MET A 17 12.89 -39.84 -27.28
C MET A 17 13.23 -41.15 -26.56
N LYS A 18 12.80 -41.32 -25.30
CA LYS A 18 12.67 -42.67 -24.72
C LYS A 18 11.56 -42.75 -23.66
N LYS A 19 10.40 -43.18 -24.16
CA LYS A 19 9.41 -44.06 -23.53
C LYS A 19 8.62 -43.48 -22.35
N ALA A 20 7.36 -43.19 -22.66
CA ALA A 20 6.25 -43.11 -21.73
C ALA A 20 6.22 -44.31 -20.77
N LEU A 21 6.05 -44.03 -19.48
CA LEU A 21 5.38 -44.94 -18.56
C LEU A 21 4.25 -44.15 -17.89
N PHE A 22 3.04 -44.61 -18.14
CA PHE A 22 1.81 -44.13 -17.53
C PHE A 22 1.91 -44.21 -16.01
N ILE A 23 1.77 -43.06 -15.35
CA ILE A 23 1.39 -43.02 -13.95
C ILE A 23 0.05 -42.30 -13.88
N VAL A 24 -1.02 -43.10 -13.85
CA VAL A 24 -2.34 -42.69 -13.36
C VAL A 24 -2.23 -42.71 -11.83
N PHE A 25 -2.14 -41.53 -11.21
CA PHE A 25 -2.40 -41.39 -9.78
C PHE A 25 -3.76 -40.71 -9.54
N LEU A 26 -4.45 -41.31 -8.58
CA LEU A 26 -5.82 -41.07 -8.15
C LEU A 26 -6.05 -39.66 -7.58
N ALA A 27 -7.32 -39.25 -7.67
CA ALA A 27 -8.04 -38.33 -6.78
C ALA A 27 -7.48 -36.90 -6.67
N ILE A 28 -8.01 -36.03 -7.53
CA ILE A 28 -7.86 -34.58 -7.45
C ILE A 28 -8.76 -34.09 -6.31
N GLY A 29 -8.20 -34.00 -5.12
CA GLY A 29 -8.82 -33.40 -3.94
C GLY A 29 -8.01 -32.21 -3.43
N SER A 30 -7.54 -31.34 -4.32
CA SER A 30 -6.89 -30.09 -3.93
C SER A 30 -7.96 -29.05 -3.62
N THR A 31 -8.33 -28.91 -2.35
CA THR A 31 -8.93 -27.65 -1.90
C THR A 31 -7.85 -26.59 -1.99
N ALA A 32 -7.76 -25.90 -3.12
CA ALA A 32 -7.01 -24.66 -3.20
C ALA A 32 -7.65 -23.70 -2.19
N ALA A 33 -6.98 -23.52 -1.05
CA ALA A 33 -7.22 -22.34 -0.24
C ALA A 33 -6.99 -21.14 -1.17
N HIS A 34 -8.05 -20.41 -1.48
CA HIS A 34 -7.94 -19.17 -2.23
C HIS A 34 -7.21 -18.18 -1.32
N ALA A 35 -5.87 -18.20 -1.39
CA ALA A 35 -5.10 -17.05 -1.00
C ALA A 35 -5.55 -15.94 -1.96
N GLY A 36 -6.29 -14.96 -1.43
CA GLY A 36 -6.58 -13.73 -2.16
C GLY A 36 -5.28 -13.12 -2.68
N PRO A 37 -5.36 -12.23 -3.69
CA PRO A 37 -4.16 -11.52 -4.15
C PRO A 37 -3.42 -10.96 -2.93
N PRO A 38 -2.08 -11.03 -2.91
CA PRO A 38 -1.32 -10.47 -1.79
C PRO A 38 -1.77 -9.04 -1.59
N LEU A 39 -2.12 -8.68 -0.36
CA LEU A 39 -2.35 -7.30 0.02
C LEU A 39 -1.04 -6.58 -0.31
N LEU A 40 -1.01 -5.91 -1.46
CA LEU A 40 0.04 -4.95 -1.77
C LEU A 40 0.05 -3.98 -0.60
N ASP A 41 1.24 -3.66 -0.10
CA ASP A 41 1.40 -2.82 1.08
C ASP A 41 0.99 -1.39 0.73
N THR A 42 -0.32 -1.10 0.78
CA THR A 42 -0.92 0.13 0.25
C THR A 42 -0.99 1.24 1.30
N ALA A 43 -0.99 0.88 2.58
CA ALA A 43 -0.99 1.82 3.69
C ALA A 43 0.44 2.28 4.02
N THR A 44 0.62 3.57 4.30
CA THR A 44 1.94 4.19 4.51
C THR A 44 2.68 3.66 5.75
N PHE A 45 1.96 3.10 6.73
CA PHE A 45 2.54 2.52 7.95
C PHE A 45 3.02 1.06 7.77
N GLY A 46 2.59 0.39 6.70
CA GLY A 46 2.86 -1.03 6.45
C GLY A 46 1.80 -1.95 7.08
N CYS A 47 1.09 -2.71 6.26
CA CYS A 47 -0.05 -3.53 6.66
C CYS A 47 0.28 -4.68 7.61
N THR A 48 1.54 -5.09 7.67
CA THR A 48 2.03 -6.06 8.68
C THR A 48 1.99 -5.51 10.11
N LYS A 49 1.87 -4.19 10.29
CA LYS A 49 1.79 -3.51 11.59
C LYS A 49 0.36 -3.12 12.00
N ALA A 50 -0.63 -3.46 11.17
CA ALA A 50 -2.03 -3.15 11.45
C ALA A 50 -2.51 -3.88 12.71
N HIS A 51 -3.03 -3.13 13.70
CA HIS A 51 -3.50 -3.68 14.97
C HIS A 51 -4.89 -3.19 15.39
N SER A 52 -5.37 -2.06 14.87
CA SER A 52 -6.74 -1.57 15.06
C SER A 52 -7.68 -1.94 13.91
N ASP A 53 -8.99 -1.74 14.13
CA ASP A 53 -10.00 -1.84 13.07
C ASP A 53 -9.72 -0.84 11.96
N ALA A 54 -9.43 0.42 12.33
CA ALA A 54 -9.00 1.46 11.41
C ALA A 54 -7.86 1.01 10.50
N ALA A 55 -6.76 0.52 11.08
CA ALA A 55 -5.58 0.09 10.33
C ALA A 55 -5.88 -1.11 9.41
N ARG A 56 -6.71 -2.07 9.84
CA ARG A 56 -7.12 -3.21 9.01
C ARG A 56 -8.00 -2.77 7.83
N LEU A 57 -8.91 -1.83 8.05
CA LEU A 57 -9.76 -1.25 7.00
C LEU A 57 -8.92 -0.54 5.94
N ILE A 58 -7.99 0.32 6.36
CA ILE A 58 -7.08 1.03 5.44
C ILE A 58 -6.28 0.02 4.58
N CYS A 59 -5.85 -1.08 5.16
CA CYS A 59 -5.10 -2.13 4.44
C CYS A 59 -5.90 -2.99 3.47
N SER A 60 -7.23 -2.97 3.54
CA SER A 60 -8.11 -3.80 2.72
C SER A 60 -9.00 -3.02 1.77
N ASP A 61 -9.05 -1.69 1.91
CA ASP A 61 -9.83 -0.79 1.07
C ASP A 61 -8.90 0.15 0.26
N PRO A 62 -8.89 0.07 -1.07
CA PRO A 62 -8.03 0.90 -1.91
C PRO A 62 -8.29 2.41 -1.78
N GLU A 63 -9.53 2.83 -1.55
CA GLU A 63 -9.88 4.25 -1.40
C GLU A 63 -9.29 4.81 -0.10
N LEU A 64 -9.43 4.07 1.00
CA LEU A 64 -8.82 4.45 2.28
C LEU A 64 -7.28 4.46 2.22
N ALA A 65 -6.69 3.54 1.47
CA ALA A 65 -5.24 3.54 1.26
C ALA A 65 -4.77 4.74 0.43
N ASP A 66 -5.58 5.21 -0.52
CA ASP A 66 -5.29 6.43 -1.30
C ASP A 66 -5.37 7.68 -0.43
N ASP A 67 -6.39 7.77 0.43
CA ASP A 67 -6.51 8.83 1.43
C ASP A 67 -5.34 8.84 2.41
N ASP A 68 -4.87 7.68 2.87
CA ASP A 68 -3.70 7.54 3.73
C ASP A 68 -2.43 8.13 3.11
N ARG A 69 -2.19 7.85 1.82
CA ARG A 69 -1.05 8.41 1.08
C ARG A 69 -1.17 9.91 0.89
N ARG A 70 -2.36 10.40 0.54
CA ARG A 70 -2.64 11.84 0.39
C ARG A 70 -2.43 12.58 1.72
N MET A 71 -2.89 12.01 2.83
CA MET A 71 -2.67 12.58 4.16
C MET A 71 -1.17 12.64 4.49
N ALA A 72 -0.40 11.60 4.17
CA ALA A 72 1.05 11.57 4.41
C ALA A 72 1.82 12.66 3.64
N GLU A 73 1.39 12.98 2.42
CA GLU A 73 1.92 14.11 1.66
C GLU A 73 1.65 15.44 2.38
N MET A 74 0.40 15.67 2.82
CA MET A 74 0.05 16.90 3.55
C MET A 74 0.73 16.99 4.92
N TYR A 75 0.86 15.87 5.63
CA TYR A 75 1.60 15.78 6.89
C TYR A 75 3.04 16.27 6.70
N SER A 76 3.70 15.85 5.61
CA SER A 76 5.09 16.25 5.34
C SER A 76 5.21 17.76 5.11
N LEU A 77 4.27 18.36 4.38
CA LEU A 77 4.22 19.81 4.14
C LEU A 77 3.91 20.59 5.44
N ALA A 78 2.88 20.18 6.17
CA ALA A 78 2.47 20.78 7.43
C ALA A 78 3.60 20.72 8.47
N ARG A 79 4.24 19.56 8.62
CA ARG A 79 5.38 19.38 9.52
C ARG A 79 6.54 20.31 9.16
N ALA A 80 6.78 20.58 7.88
CA ALA A 80 7.81 21.52 7.46
C ALA A 80 7.43 22.97 7.78
N ALA A 81 6.17 23.35 7.57
CA ALA A 81 5.66 24.71 7.77
C ALA A 81 5.41 25.11 9.23
N ALA A 82 5.02 24.15 10.09
CA ALA A 82 4.59 24.44 11.47
C ALA A 82 5.58 25.29 12.26
N MET A 83 5.12 26.39 12.85
CA MET A 83 5.94 27.30 13.66
C MET A 83 6.32 26.67 15.00
N ASP A 84 5.36 25.99 15.63
CA ASP A 84 5.58 25.18 16.83
C ASP A 84 5.62 23.69 16.46
N LYS A 85 6.82 23.12 16.47
CA LYS A 85 7.03 21.71 16.10
C LYS A 85 6.55 20.73 17.16
N ASP A 86 6.50 21.13 18.42
CA ASP A 86 6.13 20.23 19.51
C ASP A 86 4.61 20.20 19.68
N ALA A 87 3.94 21.36 19.53
CA ALA A 87 2.50 21.41 19.41
C ALA A 87 1.99 20.58 18.21
N PHE A 88 2.66 20.70 17.04
CA PHE A 88 2.32 19.90 15.86
C PHE A 88 2.43 18.38 16.14
N LYS A 89 3.53 17.92 16.75
CA LYS A 89 3.71 16.50 17.06
C LYS A 89 2.64 15.98 18.02
N LEU A 90 2.32 16.77 19.06
CA LEU A 90 1.31 16.39 20.04
C LEU A 90 -0.06 16.26 19.37
N ALA A 91 -0.46 17.27 18.59
CA ALA A 91 -1.77 17.26 17.94
C ALA A 91 -1.92 16.11 16.92
N GLU A 92 -0.91 15.84 16.10
CA GLU A 92 -0.94 14.70 15.17
C GLU A 92 -0.94 13.35 15.89
N HIS A 93 -0.26 13.25 17.03
CA HIS A 93 -0.31 12.04 17.86
C HIS A 93 -1.71 11.82 18.44
N ASP A 94 -2.34 12.88 18.94
CA ASP A 94 -3.69 12.82 19.49
C ASP A 94 -4.72 12.50 18.42
N ALA A 95 -4.63 13.11 17.24
CA ALA A 95 -5.48 12.83 16.09
C ALA A 95 -5.35 11.37 15.61
N TRP A 96 -4.13 10.85 15.54
CA TRP A 96 -3.88 9.44 15.21
C TRP A 96 -4.50 8.52 16.26
N ASN A 97 -4.27 8.77 17.54
CA ASN A 97 -4.83 7.96 18.62
C ASN A 97 -6.37 8.00 18.62
N ASP A 98 -6.97 9.14 18.28
CA ASP A 98 -8.41 9.29 18.19
C ASP A 98 -9.01 8.40 17.10
N ARG A 99 -8.42 8.41 15.91
CA ARG A 99 -8.78 7.50 14.81
C ARG A 99 -8.73 6.04 15.24
N GLU A 100 -7.63 5.63 15.88
CA GLU A 100 -7.42 4.23 16.29
C GLU A 100 -8.47 3.76 17.30
N ARG A 101 -8.98 4.67 18.14
CA ARG A 101 -9.98 4.34 19.18
C ARG A 101 -11.42 4.41 18.69
N ASN A 102 -11.74 5.34 17.80
CA ASN A 102 -13.12 5.72 17.53
C ASN A 102 -13.63 5.29 16.15
N CYS A 103 -12.74 5.04 15.18
CA CYS A 103 -13.17 4.61 13.85
C CYS A 103 -13.13 3.09 13.69
N HIS A 104 -14.31 2.51 13.45
CA HIS A 104 -14.51 1.07 13.24
C HIS A 104 -15.16 0.74 11.90
N ASP A 105 -15.41 1.74 11.04
CA ASP A 105 -15.98 1.57 9.71
C ASP A 105 -15.37 2.56 8.70
N LYS A 106 -15.70 2.35 7.42
CA LYS A 106 -15.18 3.15 6.31
C LYS A 106 -15.66 4.61 6.37
N ASP A 107 -16.93 4.84 6.67
CA ASP A 107 -17.51 6.19 6.66
C ASP A 107 -16.86 7.08 7.72
N CYS A 108 -16.57 6.54 8.90
CA CYS A 108 -15.79 7.22 9.94
C CYS A 108 -14.39 7.61 9.43
N LEU A 109 -13.68 6.68 8.78
CA LEU A 109 -12.34 6.93 8.28
C LEU A 109 -12.30 7.96 7.15
N VAL A 110 -13.24 7.90 6.20
CA VAL A 110 -13.37 8.90 5.13
C VAL A 110 -13.58 10.29 5.73
N LYS A 111 -14.46 10.41 6.73
CA LYS A 111 -14.67 11.68 7.43
C LYS A 111 -13.40 12.13 8.16
N TRP A 112 -12.76 11.24 8.90
CA TRP A 112 -11.53 11.55 9.63
C TRP A 112 -10.41 12.04 8.70
N TYR A 113 -10.17 11.34 7.58
CA TYR A 113 -9.17 11.76 6.59
C TYR A 113 -9.52 13.12 5.98
N THR A 114 -10.79 13.38 5.67
CA THR A 114 -11.24 14.67 5.13
C THR A 114 -10.91 15.80 6.10
N ASP A 115 -11.25 15.63 7.38
CA ASP A 115 -10.99 16.64 8.42
C ASP A 115 -9.47 16.82 8.64
N GLN A 116 -8.73 15.71 8.77
CA GLN A 116 -7.29 15.74 9.03
C GLN A 116 -6.51 16.39 7.88
N ILE A 117 -6.83 16.05 6.63
CA ILE A 117 -6.21 16.65 5.44
C ILE A 117 -6.50 18.15 5.39
N SER A 118 -7.71 18.58 5.76
CA SER A 118 -8.06 20.01 5.83
C SER A 118 -7.19 20.74 6.85
N GLN A 119 -7.02 20.17 8.04
CA GLN A 119 -6.17 20.78 9.09
C GLN A 119 -4.70 20.83 8.69
N LEU A 120 -4.16 19.72 8.18
CA LEU A 120 -2.79 19.68 7.67
C LEU A 120 -2.56 20.68 6.54
N THR A 121 -3.54 20.86 5.64
CA THR A 121 -3.48 21.87 4.57
C THR A 121 -3.43 23.29 5.14
N TYR A 122 -4.23 23.59 6.17
CA TYR A 122 -4.19 24.88 6.85
C TYR A 122 -2.82 25.15 7.49
N ILE A 123 -2.29 24.17 8.23
CA ILE A 123 -0.96 24.27 8.87
C ILE A 123 0.13 24.43 7.81
N ALA A 124 0.06 23.68 6.70
CA ALA A 124 1.02 23.77 5.61
C ALA A 124 1.07 25.19 4.98
N ASN A 125 -0.07 25.87 4.90
CA ASN A 125 -0.19 27.20 4.30
C ASN A 125 0.14 28.34 5.27
N THR A 126 -0.12 28.18 6.57
CA THR A 126 -0.03 29.27 7.56
C THR A 126 1.10 29.10 8.56
N GLY A 127 1.56 27.87 8.79
CA GLY A 127 2.47 27.50 9.87
C GLY A 127 1.81 27.49 11.26
N LEU A 128 0.53 27.85 11.37
CA LEU A 128 -0.18 27.90 12.64
C LEU A 128 -0.77 26.54 12.98
N VAL A 129 -0.51 26.04 14.19
CA VAL A 129 -1.13 24.83 14.73
C VAL A 129 -2.33 25.27 15.56
N ASP A 130 -3.52 25.10 15.01
CA ASP A 130 -4.79 25.51 15.61
C ASP A 130 -5.72 24.28 15.61
N TYR A 131 -5.96 23.71 16.80
CA TYR A 131 -6.73 22.48 17.04
C TYR A 131 -7.79 22.75 18.10
#